data_AF-A0A945GEY4-F1
#
_entry.id   AF-A0A945GEY4-F1
#
_cell.length_a   1.000
_cell.length_b   1.000
_cell.length_c   1.000
_cell.angle_alpha   90.00
_cell.angle_beta   90.00
_cell.angle_gamma   90.00
#
_symmetry.space_group_name_H-M   'P 1'
#
loop_
_entity.id
_entity.type
_entity.pdbx_description
1 polymer ?
#
loop_
_entity_poly.entity_id
_entity_poly.type
_entity_poly.pdbx_seq_one_letter_code
_entity_poly.pdbx_strand_id
1 'polypeptide(L)'
;MKKNFYLSLAFSLLILLGCGLFWFKDTTVPAVNPDEVAWVLDARFYNFRQQKKWEKFELAENPRFLAWSNDLYRLIDQPQLGKYVYGSIIQANGLDPWDESQTKFLYRQFASSRLDKDSIKTDDSYSDIISSINILRVFGSIASFVGITIFGLMTYLLTKSRLAGGLTSVFLFFHPTLHYLYRTAVPNNFQILLIIGAISLMSYLLNNIKTLDLKKKTLWSFVGILVAASTSIKLNGFFILVAPVFVWMVQEILASFSQENIVEDVIKKVKAYLIMLGSFAITFYFLEPELWGHPIRGLQVLFGARIDQHHRFSSSLAFKNYDFFETLWFLIAQFLKISDFWIVKLLLASFIIIGVEKIVGRLSDQYWFNLSLLITFMVISNTFYANVGFDRYAEWSIYIFSFLTALGVVEFLKIIHQKIRRL
;
A
#
# COMPACT_ATOMS: atom_id res chain seq x y z
N MET A 1 0.36 25.48 -21.87
CA MET A 1 0.61 24.39 -20.88
C MET A 1 -0.38 24.39 -19.72
N LYS A 2 -0.56 25.49 -18.96
CA LYS A 2 -1.49 25.56 -17.80
C LYS A 2 -2.95 25.17 -18.11
N LYS A 3 -3.56 25.72 -19.18
CA LYS A 3 -4.96 25.42 -19.58
C LYS A 3 -5.21 23.93 -19.86
N ASN A 4 -4.24 23.25 -20.45
CA ASN A 4 -4.30 21.82 -20.79
C ASN A 4 -4.11 20.91 -19.56
N PHE A 5 -3.43 21.39 -18.52
CA PHE A 5 -3.31 20.68 -17.25
C PHE A 5 -4.63 20.73 -16.47
N TYR A 6 -5.25 21.91 -16.36
CA TYR A 6 -6.54 22.06 -15.66
C TYR A 6 -7.67 21.30 -16.36
N LEU A 7 -7.70 21.26 -17.69
CA LEU A 7 -8.70 20.46 -18.42
C LEU A 7 -8.53 18.95 -18.17
N SER A 8 -7.29 18.47 -18.04
CA SER A 8 -7.02 17.06 -17.72
C SER A 8 -7.34 16.73 -16.28
N LEU A 9 -6.98 17.61 -15.36
CA LEU A 9 -7.36 17.47 -13.97
C LEU A 9 -8.89 17.43 -13.85
N ALA A 10 -9.60 18.33 -14.53
CA ALA A 10 -11.06 18.35 -14.55
C ALA A 10 -11.66 17.09 -15.20
N PHE A 11 -11.14 16.61 -16.33
CA PHE A 11 -11.63 15.40 -17.00
C PHE A 11 -11.38 14.14 -16.17
N SER A 12 -10.17 14.00 -15.60
CA SER A 12 -9.86 12.93 -14.66
C SER A 12 -10.77 13.02 -13.44
N LEU A 13 -10.94 14.20 -12.84
CA LEU A 13 -11.84 14.43 -11.70
C LEU A 13 -13.30 14.13 -12.06
N LEU A 14 -13.75 14.34 -13.30
CA LEU A 14 -15.12 14.05 -13.74
C LEU A 14 -15.36 12.55 -13.90
N ILE A 15 -14.43 11.83 -14.53
CA ILE A 15 -14.46 10.36 -14.59
C ILE A 15 -14.41 9.81 -13.16
N LEU A 16 -13.53 10.35 -12.33
CA LEU A 16 -13.38 9.97 -10.93
C LEU A 16 -14.62 10.31 -10.10
N LEU A 17 -15.30 11.43 -10.33
CA LEU A 17 -16.56 11.79 -9.65
C LEU A 17 -17.68 10.83 -10.06
N GLY A 18 -17.82 10.53 -11.36
CA GLY A 18 -18.81 9.56 -11.85
C GLY A 18 -18.57 8.15 -11.29
N CYS A 19 -17.31 7.72 -11.26
CA CYS A 19 -16.87 6.50 -10.61
C CYS A 19 -17.16 6.53 -9.10
N GLY A 20 -16.72 7.58 -8.39
CA GLY A 20 -16.85 7.74 -6.94
C GLY A 20 -18.30 7.67 -6.45
N LEU A 21 -19.23 8.32 -7.15
CA LEU A 21 -20.67 8.27 -6.83
C LEU A 21 -21.24 6.84 -6.91
N PHE A 22 -20.73 5.99 -7.80
CA PHE A 22 -21.12 4.58 -7.88
C PHE A 22 -20.57 3.75 -6.70
N TRP A 23 -19.34 4.04 -6.24
CA TRP A 23 -18.72 3.34 -5.10
C TRP A 23 -19.36 3.70 -3.75
N PHE A 24 -19.66 4.97 -3.49
CA PHE A 24 -20.18 5.41 -2.19
C PHE A 24 -21.60 4.91 -1.89
N LYS A 25 -22.37 4.53 -2.91
CA LYS A 25 -23.71 3.97 -2.72
C LYS A 25 -23.70 2.59 -2.04
N ASP A 26 -22.55 1.93 -2.03
CA ASP A 26 -22.47 0.48 -1.80
C ASP A 26 -21.36 0.15 -0.75
N THR A 27 -20.99 1.15 0.07
CA THR A 27 -20.17 1.01 1.29
C THR A 27 -20.96 0.52 2.52
N THR A 28 -22.29 0.46 2.42
CA THR A 28 -23.19 0.01 3.50
C THR A 28 -23.42 -1.51 3.47
N VAL A 29 -22.36 -2.28 3.26
CA VAL A 29 -22.44 -3.75 3.21
C VAL A 29 -22.88 -4.28 4.58
N PRO A 30 -23.93 -5.13 4.67
CA PRO A 30 -24.46 -5.59 5.96
C PRO A 30 -23.55 -6.60 6.69
N ALA A 31 -22.63 -7.27 5.99
CA ALA A 31 -21.69 -8.20 6.61
C ALA A 31 -20.45 -7.46 7.14
N VAL A 32 -20.17 -7.64 8.43
CA VAL A 32 -18.95 -7.16 9.09
C VAL A 32 -17.84 -8.17 8.89
N ASN A 33 -16.73 -7.77 8.27
CA ASN A 33 -15.54 -8.60 8.20
C ASN A 33 -14.87 -8.63 9.60
N PRO A 34 -14.54 -9.81 10.14
CA PRO A 34 -13.92 -9.92 11.46
C PRO A 34 -12.62 -9.11 11.64
N ASP A 35 -11.84 -8.89 10.57
CA ASP A 35 -10.64 -8.04 10.63
C ASP A 35 -11.00 -6.57 10.92
N GLU A 36 -12.17 -6.10 10.50
CA GLU A 36 -12.65 -4.73 10.77
C GLU A 36 -12.91 -4.54 12.26
N VAL A 37 -13.48 -5.55 12.91
CA VAL A 37 -13.70 -5.54 14.35
C VAL A 37 -12.37 -5.38 15.07
N ALA A 38 -11.34 -6.13 14.70
CA ALA A 38 -10.03 -6.01 15.34
C ALA A 38 -9.43 -4.59 15.19
N TRP A 39 -9.47 -4.01 13.99
CA TRP A 39 -8.94 -2.66 13.76
C TRP A 39 -9.72 -1.56 14.47
N VAL A 40 -11.05 -1.69 14.50
CA VAL A 40 -11.92 -0.80 15.28
C VAL A 40 -11.53 -0.94 16.75
N LEU A 41 -11.57 -2.15 17.31
CA LEU A 41 -11.23 -2.41 18.71
C LEU A 41 -9.83 -1.90 19.12
N ASP A 42 -8.85 -1.93 18.21
CA ASP A 42 -7.50 -1.39 18.41
C ASP A 42 -7.42 0.15 18.34
N ALA A 43 -8.40 0.83 17.73
CA ALA A 43 -8.44 2.29 17.67
C ALA A 43 -8.43 2.95 19.06
N ARG A 44 -8.84 2.23 20.11
CA ARG A 44 -8.77 2.69 21.51
C ARG A 44 -7.35 3.03 22.00
N PHE A 45 -6.30 2.49 21.38
CA PHE A 45 -4.91 2.86 21.72
C PHE A 45 -4.64 4.35 21.47
N TYR A 46 -5.40 4.98 20.57
CA TYR A 46 -5.41 6.42 20.40
C TYR A 46 -5.82 7.15 21.69
N ASN A 47 -6.82 6.65 22.41
CA ASN A 47 -7.27 7.25 23.67
C ASN A 47 -6.25 7.07 24.77
N PHE A 48 -5.55 5.93 24.82
CA PHE A 48 -4.43 5.76 25.76
C PHE A 48 -3.33 6.80 25.51
N ARG A 49 -3.02 7.07 24.24
CA ARG A 49 -2.06 8.12 23.86
C ARG A 49 -2.54 9.51 24.25
N GLN A 50 -3.79 9.87 23.94
CA GLN A 50 -4.38 11.17 24.27
C GLN A 50 -4.41 11.42 25.79
N GLN A 51 -4.74 10.39 26.56
CA GLN A 51 -4.81 10.44 28.02
C GLN A 51 -3.44 10.26 28.70
N LYS A 52 -2.34 10.18 27.93
CA LYS A 52 -0.97 9.97 28.42
C LYS A 52 -0.81 8.74 29.31
N LYS A 53 -1.57 7.68 29.02
CA LYS A 53 -1.48 6.37 29.69
C LYS A 53 -0.28 5.58 29.16
N TRP A 54 0.92 6.13 29.35
CA TRP A 54 2.18 5.60 28.77
C TRP A 54 2.53 4.21 29.30
N GLU A 55 2.10 3.88 30.51
CA GLU A 55 2.24 2.55 31.11
C GLU A 55 1.57 1.44 30.27
N LYS A 56 0.57 1.80 29.43
CA LYS A 56 -0.08 0.86 28.52
C LYS A 56 0.77 0.49 27.29
N PHE A 57 1.88 1.20 27.07
CA PHE A 57 2.80 0.99 25.94
C PHE A 57 4.08 0.25 26.35
N GLU A 58 4.18 -0.23 27.59
CA GLU A 58 5.32 -1.01 28.04
C GLU A 58 5.36 -2.38 27.35
N LEU A 59 6.51 -2.71 26.77
CA LEU A 59 6.70 -3.99 26.08
C LEU A 59 6.70 -5.15 27.09
N ALA A 60 5.84 -6.14 26.82
CA ALA A 60 5.84 -7.38 27.59
C ALA A 60 7.18 -8.09 27.52
N GLU A 61 7.56 -8.77 28.61
CA GLU A 61 8.85 -9.46 28.64
C GLU A 61 8.93 -10.61 27.63
N ASN A 62 7.85 -11.39 27.54
CA ASN A 62 7.72 -12.55 26.66
C ASN A 62 6.43 -12.47 25.83
N PRO A 63 6.41 -11.62 24.79
CA PRO A 63 5.19 -11.31 24.05
C PRO A 63 4.59 -12.50 23.29
N ARG A 64 5.41 -13.50 22.94
CA ARG A 64 5.02 -14.68 22.15
C ARG A 64 3.97 -15.58 22.83
N PHE A 65 3.83 -15.50 24.15
CA PHE A 65 2.88 -16.31 24.93
C PHE A 65 1.59 -15.57 25.27
N LEU A 66 1.45 -14.33 24.83
CA LEU A 66 0.23 -13.56 25.06
C LEU A 66 -0.87 -13.99 24.09
N ALA A 67 -2.09 -14.13 24.61
CA ALA A 67 -3.26 -14.36 23.77
C ALA A 67 -3.54 -13.13 22.89
N TRP A 68 -4.11 -13.33 21.69
CA TRP A 68 -4.41 -12.24 20.77
C TRP A 68 -5.39 -11.20 21.34
N SER A 69 -6.26 -11.61 22.28
CA SER A 69 -7.16 -10.70 23.01
C SER A 69 -6.45 -9.79 24.02
N ASN A 70 -5.16 -10.02 24.29
CA ASN A 70 -4.36 -9.21 25.21
C ASN A 70 -3.86 -7.93 24.53
N ASP A 71 -4.04 -6.80 25.20
CA ASP A 71 -3.66 -5.49 24.70
C ASP A 71 -2.17 -5.38 24.36
N LEU A 72 -1.30 -5.95 25.20
CA LEU A 72 0.14 -5.94 24.99
C LEU A 72 0.55 -6.75 23.76
N TYR A 73 -0.21 -7.81 23.43
CA TYR A 73 -0.02 -8.52 22.16
C TYR A 73 -0.48 -7.66 20.98
N ARG A 74 -1.67 -7.06 21.05
CA ARG A 74 -2.21 -6.22 19.97
C ARG A 74 -1.40 -4.96 19.72
N LEU A 75 -0.74 -4.45 20.75
CA LEU A 75 0.21 -3.35 20.67
C LEU A 75 1.36 -3.70 19.72
N ILE A 76 1.89 -4.93 19.77
CA ILE A 76 3.03 -5.37 18.95
C ILE A 76 2.66 -6.14 17.68
N ASP A 77 1.40 -6.55 17.52
CA ASP A 77 0.93 -7.32 16.35
C ASP A 77 0.95 -6.47 15.07
N GLN A 78 0.65 -5.17 15.21
CA GLN A 78 0.72 -4.19 14.15
C GLN A 78 1.21 -2.82 14.68
N PRO A 79 1.91 -2.02 13.87
CA PRO A 79 2.31 -0.65 14.21
C PRO A 79 1.14 0.30 14.49
N GLN A 80 1.39 1.45 15.13
CA GLN A 80 0.32 2.23 15.77
C GLN A 80 -0.41 3.26 14.91
N LEU A 81 0.21 3.83 13.87
CA LEU A 81 -0.39 4.96 13.13
C LEU A 81 -1.76 4.62 12.53
N GLY A 82 -1.94 3.40 12.01
CA GLY A 82 -3.26 2.97 11.49
C GLY A 82 -4.35 3.03 12.57
N LYS A 83 -4.03 2.59 13.78
CA LYS A 83 -4.91 2.60 14.96
C LYS A 83 -5.20 4.03 15.41
N TYR A 84 -4.20 4.91 15.34
CA TYR A 84 -4.36 6.33 15.68
C TYR A 84 -5.22 7.10 14.69
N VAL A 85 -5.06 6.85 13.38
CA VAL A 85 -5.94 7.43 12.35
C VAL A 85 -7.38 6.99 12.63
N TYR A 86 -7.61 5.71 12.91
CA TYR A 86 -8.94 5.19 13.19
C TYR A 86 -9.54 5.81 14.44
N GLY A 87 -8.77 5.86 15.54
CA GLY A 87 -9.22 6.46 16.79
C GLY A 87 -9.55 7.94 16.65
N SER A 88 -8.77 8.68 15.85
CA SER A 88 -9.04 10.09 15.56
C SER A 88 -10.33 10.30 14.77
N ILE A 89 -10.62 9.44 13.79
CA ILE A 89 -11.86 9.49 12.99
C ILE A 89 -13.06 9.16 13.87
N ILE A 90 -13.00 8.10 14.67
CA ILE A 90 -14.08 7.68 15.57
C ILE A 90 -14.40 8.81 16.56
N GLN A 91 -13.37 9.34 17.26
CA GLN A 91 -13.55 10.43 18.21
C GLN A 91 -14.10 11.71 17.56
N ALA A 92 -13.63 12.06 16.37
CA ALA A 92 -14.11 13.24 15.65
C ALA A 92 -15.60 13.16 15.27
N ASN A 93 -16.18 11.96 15.27
CA ASN A 93 -17.60 11.73 15.00
C ASN A 93 -18.43 11.48 16.27
N GLY A 94 -17.89 11.79 17.44
CA GLY A 94 -18.60 11.70 18.72
C GLY A 94 -18.90 10.27 19.17
N LEU A 95 -18.20 9.29 18.60
CA LEU A 95 -18.29 7.90 19.03
C LEU A 95 -17.24 7.67 20.12
N ASP A 96 -17.69 7.21 21.28
CA ASP A 96 -16.78 6.89 22.37
C ASP A 96 -16.14 5.51 22.15
N PRO A 97 -14.88 5.31 22.59
CA PRO A 97 -14.31 3.98 22.63
C PRO A 97 -15.18 3.05 23.48
N TRP A 98 -15.64 1.96 22.87
CA TRP A 98 -16.40 0.90 23.55
C TRP A 98 -15.66 0.37 24.78
N ASP A 99 -16.42 -0.21 25.70
CA ASP A 99 -15.91 -0.71 26.98
C ASP A 99 -14.82 -1.80 26.80
N GLU A 100 -13.88 -1.85 27.75
CA GLU A 100 -12.77 -2.80 27.74
C GLU A 100 -13.26 -4.24 27.91
N SER A 101 -14.32 -4.46 28.69
CA SER A 101 -14.90 -5.79 28.87
C SER A 101 -15.56 -6.29 27.57
N GLN A 102 -16.27 -5.40 26.87
CA GLN A 102 -16.87 -5.68 25.57
C GLN A 102 -15.80 -5.99 24.51
N THR A 103 -14.69 -5.22 24.49
CA THR A 103 -13.52 -5.48 23.63
C THR A 103 -13.00 -6.90 23.83
N LYS A 104 -12.73 -7.28 25.08
CA LYS A 104 -12.15 -8.60 25.43
C LYS A 104 -13.11 -9.73 25.09
N PHE A 105 -14.41 -9.54 25.31
CA PHE A 105 -15.43 -10.52 24.93
C PHE A 105 -15.46 -10.75 23.42
N LEU A 106 -15.53 -9.68 22.63
CA LEU A 106 -15.56 -9.76 21.16
C LEU A 106 -14.30 -10.39 20.58
N TYR A 107 -13.12 -10.06 21.08
CA TYR A 107 -11.89 -10.72 20.66
C TYR A 107 -11.85 -12.21 21.00
N ARG A 108 -12.39 -12.62 22.16
CA ARG A 108 -12.45 -14.05 22.52
C ARG A 108 -13.41 -14.81 21.60
N GLN A 109 -14.56 -14.21 21.26
CA GLN A 109 -15.49 -14.77 20.27
C GLN A 109 -14.84 -14.87 18.88
N PHE A 110 -14.10 -13.85 18.47
CA PHE A 110 -13.35 -13.82 17.22
C PHE A 110 -12.23 -14.88 17.16
N ALA A 111 -11.36 -14.93 18.17
CA ALA A 111 -10.24 -15.86 18.24
C ALA A 111 -10.68 -17.33 18.34
N SER A 112 -11.90 -17.60 18.81
CA SER A 112 -12.48 -18.95 18.88
C SER A 112 -13.27 -19.37 17.64
N SER A 113 -13.25 -18.57 16.56
CA SER A 113 -13.96 -18.84 15.30
C SER A 113 -15.49 -18.94 15.43
N ARG A 114 -16.07 -18.39 16.52
CA ARG A 114 -17.53 -18.43 16.79
C ARG A 114 -18.29 -17.24 16.22
N LEU A 115 -17.60 -16.25 15.66
CA LEU A 115 -18.23 -15.25 14.82
C LEU A 115 -18.51 -15.88 13.46
N ASP A 116 -19.73 -16.39 13.31
CA ASP A 116 -20.24 -16.82 12.03
C ASP A 116 -20.05 -15.65 11.03
N LYS A 117 -19.42 -15.91 9.87
CA LYS A 117 -19.13 -14.86 8.87
C LYS A 117 -20.39 -14.11 8.42
N ASP A 118 -21.55 -14.72 8.65
CA ASP A 118 -22.86 -14.23 8.25
C ASP A 118 -23.67 -13.64 9.42
N SER A 119 -23.19 -13.65 10.69
CA SER A 119 -24.07 -13.29 11.81
C SER A 119 -23.41 -12.75 13.08
N ILE A 120 -22.66 -11.63 13.00
CA ILE A 120 -22.90 -10.61 14.04
C ILE A 120 -24.31 -10.08 13.77
N LYS A 121 -25.33 -10.80 14.26
CA LYS A 121 -26.67 -10.23 14.33
C LYS A 121 -26.52 -8.93 15.08
N THR A 122 -27.00 -7.86 14.46
CA THR A 122 -27.18 -6.52 15.02
C THR A 122 -28.08 -6.61 16.24
N ASP A 123 -27.58 -7.20 17.32
CA ASP A 123 -28.10 -6.98 18.65
C ASP A 123 -27.68 -5.56 19.03
N ASP A 124 -28.59 -4.78 19.60
CA ASP A 124 -28.39 -3.33 19.85
C ASP A 124 -27.13 -3.04 20.68
N SER A 125 -26.61 -4.06 21.38
CA SER A 125 -25.37 -4.05 22.13
C SER A 125 -24.10 -3.77 21.30
N TYR A 126 -24.12 -3.87 19.97
CA TYR A 126 -22.95 -3.61 19.10
C TYR A 126 -23.10 -2.40 18.17
N SER A 127 -24.15 -1.60 18.36
CA SER A 127 -24.49 -0.46 17.49
C SER A 127 -23.34 0.54 17.32
N ASP A 128 -22.57 0.83 18.37
CA ASP A 128 -21.42 1.76 18.33
C ASP A 128 -20.23 1.22 17.53
N ILE A 129 -19.95 -0.08 17.64
CA ILE A 129 -18.87 -0.75 16.88
C ILE A 129 -19.24 -0.79 15.39
N ILE A 130 -20.49 -1.11 15.07
CA ILE A 130 -20.99 -1.13 13.70
C ILE A 130 -20.98 0.28 13.10
N SER A 131 -21.38 1.29 13.88
CA SER A 131 -21.31 2.70 13.47
C SER A 131 -19.87 3.13 13.21
N SER A 132 -18.93 2.72 14.07
CA SER A 132 -17.50 2.95 13.90
C SER A 132 -16.94 2.27 12.65
N ILE A 133 -17.35 1.03 12.37
CA ILE A 133 -16.95 0.32 11.13
C ILE A 133 -17.46 1.10 9.92
N ASN A 134 -18.75 1.44 9.89
CA ASN A 134 -19.35 2.14 8.75
C ASN A 134 -18.67 3.48 8.46
N ILE A 135 -18.35 4.26 9.49
CA ILE A 135 -17.66 5.54 9.27
C ILE A 135 -16.23 5.32 8.74
N LEU A 136 -15.51 4.33 9.28
CA LEU A 136 -14.17 3.99 8.83
C LEU A 136 -14.15 3.45 7.40
N ARG A 137 -15.18 2.70 6.97
CA ARG A 137 -15.36 2.29 5.57
C ARG A 137 -15.48 3.50 4.65
N VAL A 138 -16.27 4.51 5.02
CA VAL A 138 -16.41 5.75 4.25
C VAL A 138 -15.07 6.48 4.11
N PHE A 139 -14.39 6.73 5.23
CA PHE A 139 -13.08 7.40 5.21
C PHE A 139 -12.00 6.58 4.47
N GLY A 140 -12.02 5.26 4.62
CA GLY A 140 -11.16 4.34 3.87
C GLY A 140 -11.42 4.40 2.36
N SER A 141 -12.68 4.43 1.94
CA SER A 141 -13.07 4.61 0.53
C SER A 141 -12.61 5.96 -0.02
N ILE A 142 -12.72 7.04 0.75
CA ILE A 142 -12.20 8.38 0.37
C ILE A 142 -10.67 8.33 0.21
N ALA A 143 -9.94 7.78 1.18
CA ALA A 143 -8.49 7.67 1.12
C ALA A 143 -8.02 6.88 -0.10
N SER A 144 -8.71 5.76 -0.39
CA SER A 144 -8.42 4.91 -1.55
C SER A 144 -8.72 5.61 -2.88
N PHE A 145 -9.84 6.33 -2.95
CA PHE A 145 -10.20 7.14 -4.10
C PHE A 145 -9.14 8.21 -4.41
N VAL A 146 -8.67 8.91 -3.37
CA VAL A 146 -7.57 9.88 -3.49
C VAL A 146 -6.29 9.17 -3.94
N GLY A 147 -5.98 8.00 -3.39
CA GLY A 147 -4.84 7.16 -3.78
C GLY A 147 -4.85 6.78 -5.26
N ILE A 148 -5.96 6.25 -5.77
CA ILE A 148 -6.14 5.91 -7.19
C ILE A 148 -5.99 7.16 -8.06
N THR A 149 -6.58 8.27 -7.65
CA THR A 149 -6.51 9.55 -8.38
C THR A 149 -5.06 10.03 -8.52
N ILE A 150 -4.31 10.02 -7.41
CA ILE A 150 -2.90 10.39 -7.40
C ILE A 150 -2.10 9.43 -8.27
N PHE A 151 -2.35 8.12 -8.19
CA PHE A 151 -1.65 7.14 -9.02
C PHE A 151 -1.92 7.35 -10.52
N GLY A 152 -3.17 7.62 -10.90
CA GLY A 152 -3.55 7.96 -12.27
C GLY A 152 -2.89 9.24 -12.77
N LEU A 153 -2.88 10.29 -11.94
CA LEU A 153 -2.17 11.54 -12.23
C LEU A 153 -0.68 11.30 -12.40
N MET A 154 -0.08 10.49 -11.53
CA MET A 154 1.32 10.12 -11.63
C MET A 154 1.59 9.36 -12.92
N THR A 155 0.80 8.34 -13.27
CA THR A 155 0.91 7.66 -14.57
C THR A 155 0.85 8.64 -15.74
N TYR A 156 -0.05 9.62 -15.71
CA TYR A 156 -0.08 10.68 -16.72
C TYR A 156 1.24 11.46 -16.77
N LEU A 157 1.76 11.92 -15.64
CA LEU A 157 3.01 12.68 -15.57
C LEU A 157 4.21 11.84 -16.04
N LEU A 158 4.26 10.57 -15.66
CA LEU A 158 5.32 9.63 -16.00
C LEU A 158 5.34 9.29 -17.50
N THR A 159 4.16 9.07 -18.09
CA THR A 159 4.01 8.61 -19.49
C THR A 159 3.78 9.74 -20.48
N LYS A 160 3.47 10.95 -19.97
CA LYS A 160 2.93 12.08 -20.73
C LYS A 160 1.64 11.74 -21.52
N SER A 161 0.93 10.67 -21.13
CA SER A 161 -0.28 10.19 -21.80
C SER A 161 -1.49 10.31 -20.88
N ARG A 162 -2.43 11.18 -21.25
CA ARG A 162 -3.71 11.35 -20.52
C ARG A 162 -4.52 10.06 -20.52
N LEU A 163 -4.52 9.37 -21.66
CA LEU A 163 -5.22 8.10 -21.82
C LEU A 163 -4.62 7.03 -20.91
N ALA A 164 -3.29 6.97 -20.77
CA ALA A 164 -2.66 6.01 -19.84
C ALA A 164 -3.07 6.28 -18.39
N GLY A 165 -3.04 7.54 -17.94
CA GLY A 165 -3.46 7.92 -16.60
C GLY A 165 -4.94 7.62 -16.32
N GLY A 166 -5.81 7.96 -17.28
CA GLY A 166 -7.24 7.68 -17.21
C GLY A 166 -7.53 6.17 -17.15
N LEU A 167 -6.97 5.38 -18.07
CA LEU A 167 -7.16 3.93 -18.11
C LEU A 167 -6.62 3.24 -16.85
N THR A 168 -5.45 3.66 -16.35
CA THR A 168 -4.91 3.12 -15.10
C THR A 168 -5.88 3.36 -13.93
N SER A 169 -6.45 4.56 -13.84
CA SER A 169 -7.43 4.88 -12.80
C SER A 169 -8.70 4.03 -12.95
N VAL A 170 -9.19 3.86 -14.18
CA VAL A 170 -10.38 3.03 -14.47
C VAL A 170 -10.14 1.56 -14.10
N PHE A 171 -9.02 0.97 -14.50
CA PHE A 171 -8.70 -0.41 -14.14
C PHE A 171 -8.63 -0.61 -12.63
N LEU A 172 -7.98 0.30 -11.92
CA LEU A 172 -7.91 0.27 -10.45
C LEU A 172 -9.30 0.43 -9.81
N PHE A 173 -10.10 1.34 -10.32
CA PHE A 173 -11.43 1.66 -9.78
C PHE A 173 -12.43 0.52 -9.95
N PHE A 174 -12.36 -0.23 -11.05
CA PHE A 174 -13.27 -1.35 -11.28
C PHE A 174 -12.68 -2.71 -10.88
N HIS A 175 -11.49 -2.74 -10.27
CA HIS A 175 -10.89 -3.99 -9.87
C HIS A 175 -11.60 -4.60 -8.64
N PRO A 176 -12.15 -5.82 -8.70
CA PRO A 176 -12.97 -6.38 -7.62
C PRO A 176 -12.22 -6.55 -6.30
N THR A 177 -10.95 -6.96 -6.34
CA THR A 177 -10.13 -7.09 -5.11
C THR A 177 -9.90 -5.75 -4.42
N LEU A 178 -9.62 -4.68 -5.18
CA LEU A 178 -9.43 -3.35 -4.62
C LEU A 178 -10.74 -2.77 -4.13
N HIS A 179 -11.81 -2.99 -4.89
CA HIS A 179 -13.15 -2.62 -4.53
C HIS A 179 -13.59 -3.22 -3.18
N TYR A 180 -13.32 -4.51 -2.97
CA TYR A 180 -13.57 -5.17 -1.70
C TYR A 180 -12.73 -4.56 -0.57
N LEU A 181 -11.41 -4.44 -0.78
CA LEU A 181 -10.50 -3.90 0.24
C LEU A 181 -10.86 -2.48 0.68
N TYR A 182 -11.17 -1.61 -0.29
CA TYR A 182 -11.43 -0.20 -0.02
C TYR A 182 -12.80 0.09 0.60
N ARG A 183 -13.68 -0.92 0.59
CA ARG A 183 -14.96 -0.94 1.33
C ARG A 183 -14.86 -1.57 2.71
N THR A 184 -13.72 -2.14 3.06
CA THR A 184 -13.49 -2.67 4.41
C THR A 184 -12.74 -1.65 5.26
N ALA A 185 -13.10 -1.57 6.55
CA ALA A 185 -12.41 -0.78 7.57
C ALA A 185 -11.08 -1.45 7.95
N VAL A 186 -10.17 -1.52 6.97
CA VAL A 186 -8.78 -1.94 7.13
C VAL A 186 -7.84 -0.79 6.75
N PRO A 187 -6.71 -0.62 7.46
CA PRO A 187 -5.88 0.56 7.28
C PRO A 187 -5.00 0.51 6.01
N ASN A 188 -5.07 -0.58 5.22
CA ASN A 188 -4.45 -0.66 3.88
C ASN A 188 -4.75 0.58 3.03
N ASN A 189 -5.98 1.07 3.12
CA ASN A 189 -6.52 2.20 2.36
C ASN A 189 -5.72 3.50 2.58
N PHE A 190 -5.20 3.70 3.79
CA PHE A 190 -4.34 4.84 4.13
C PHE A 190 -2.88 4.55 3.82
N GLN A 191 -2.45 3.29 4.01
CA GLN A 191 -1.09 2.87 3.71
C GLN A 191 -0.75 3.02 2.22
N ILE A 192 -1.63 2.55 1.34
CA ILE A 192 -1.41 2.57 -0.12
C ILE A 192 -1.17 4.00 -0.63
N LEU A 193 -1.94 4.97 -0.11
CA LEU A 193 -1.81 6.38 -0.44
C LEU A 193 -0.39 6.89 -0.12
N LEU A 194 0.13 6.58 1.07
CA LEU A 194 1.47 7.00 1.49
C LEU A 194 2.57 6.36 0.64
N ILE A 195 2.41 5.08 0.32
CA ILE A 195 3.39 4.35 -0.50
C ILE A 195 3.40 4.86 -1.94
N ILE A 196 2.23 5.11 -2.54
CA ILE A 196 2.13 5.70 -3.89
C ILE A 196 2.84 7.06 -3.90
N GLY A 197 2.62 7.89 -2.88
CA GLY A 197 3.32 9.16 -2.71
C GLY A 197 4.84 8.96 -2.62
N ALA A 198 5.30 8.02 -1.79
CA ALA A 198 6.72 7.74 -1.58
C ALA A 198 7.41 7.25 -2.87
N ILE A 199 6.84 6.25 -3.56
CA ILE A 199 7.42 5.68 -4.79
C ILE A 199 7.43 6.72 -5.91
N SER A 200 6.37 7.52 -6.03
CA SER A 200 6.29 8.56 -7.06
C SER A 200 7.36 9.63 -6.88
N LEU A 201 7.53 10.10 -5.63
CA LEU A 201 8.56 11.08 -5.30
C LEU A 201 9.96 10.47 -5.42
N MET A 202 10.15 9.22 -4.98
CA MET A 202 11.40 8.49 -5.11
C MET A 202 11.80 8.30 -6.57
N SER A 203 10.88 7.91 -7.45
CA SER A 203 11.12 7.79 -8.89
C SER A 203 11.57 9.13 -9.48
N TYR A 204 10.94 10.24 -9.09
CA TYR A 204 11.38 11.57 -9.50
C TYR A 204 12.82 11.88 -9.00
N LEU A 205 13.13 11.58 -7.75
CA LEU A 205 14.43 11.89 -7.15
C LEU A 205 15.57 11.02 -7.69
N LEU A 206 15.33 9.72 -7.90
CA LEU A 206 16.30 8.79 -8.49
C LEU A 206 16.75 9.27 -9.88
N ASN A 207 15.84 9.84 -10.66
CA ASN A 207 16.11 10.37 -11.98
C ASN A 207 16.79 11.75 -11.99
N ASN A 208 16.87 12.40 -10.83
CA ASN A 208 17.39 13.76 -10.70
C ASN A 208 18.50 13.86 -9.65
N ILE A 209 19.19 12.77 -9.32
CA ILE A 209 20.17 12.73 -8.22
C ILE A 209 21.49 13.49 -8.50
N LYS A 210 21.73 13.92 -9.75
CA LYS A 210 22.97 14.60 -10.21
C LYS A 210 23.43 15.75 -9.30
N THR A 211 22.51 16.42 -8.63
CA THR A 211 22.79 17.37 -7.55
C THR A 211 21.99 16.99 -6.32
N LEU A 212 22.51 17.30 -5.12
CA LEU A 212 21.81 17.15 -3.85
C LEU A 212 21.67 18.52 -3.17
N ASP A 213 20.94 19.42 -3.82
CA ASP A 213 20.59 20.74 -3.30
C ASP A 213 19.61 20.65 -2.10
N LEU A 214 19.36 21.77 -1.43
CA LEU A 214 18.48 21.81 -0.26
C LEU A 214 17.07 21.28 -0.57
N LYS A 215 16.52 21.62 -1.73
CA LYS A 215 15.18 21.15 -2.15
C LYS A 215 15.16 19.63 -2.24
N LYS A 216 16.15 19.02 -2.89
CA LYS A 216 16.24 17.55 -3.03
C LYS A 216 16.49 16.87 -1.69
N LYS A 217 17.30 17.46 -0.80
CA LYS A 217 17.46 16.97 0.57
C LYS A 217 16.11 16.93 1.30
N THR A 218 15.34 18.02 1.24
CA THR A 218 14.00 18.09 1.84
C THR A 218 13.05 17.05 1.24
N LEU A 219 13.09 16.85 -0.08
CA LEU A 219 12.25 15.84 -0.73
C LEU A 219 12.67 14.40 -0.33
N TRP A 220 13.95 14.09 -0.22
CA TRP A 220 14.42 12.81 0.32
C TRP A 220 14.01 12.61 1.78
N SER A 221 14.09 13.65 2.60
CA SER A 221 13.55 13.62 3.97
C SER A 221 12.06 13.30 3.96
N PHE A 222 11.29 13.93 3.07
CA PHE A 222 9.85 13.71 2.94
C PHE A 222 9.53 12.28 2.47
N VAL A 223 10.32 11.69 1.57
CA VAL A 223 10.21 10.25 1.24
C VAL A 223 10.37 9.41 2.51
N GLY A 224 11.40 9.66 3.32
CA GLY A 224 11.59 8.92 4.58
C GLY A 224 10.41 9.06 5.55
N ILE A 225 9.81 10.25 5.65
CA ILE A 225 8.59 10.50 6.45
C ILE A 225 7.41 9.67 5.91
N LEU A 226 7.17 9.67 4.59
CA LEU A 226 6.08 8.89 3.98
C LEU A 226 6.27 7.39 4.18
N VAL A 227 7.51 6.90 4.05
CA VAL A 227 7.84 5.49 4.28
C VAL A 227 7.69 5.13 5.75
N ALA A 228 8.09 6.00 6.68
CA ALA A 228 7.88 5.79 8.11
C ALA A 228 6.39 5.74 8.45
N ALA A 229 5.60 6.71 8.00
CA ALA A 229 4.17 6.73 8.21
C ALA A 229 3.48 5.48 7.62
N SER A 230 3.88 5.06 6.41
CA SER A 230 3.37 3.81 5.82
C SER A 230 3.74 2.57 6.65
N THR A 231 5.00 2.51 7.11
CA THR A 231 5.50 1.39 7.94
C THR A 231 4.78 1.36 9.28
N SER A 232 4.51 2.53 9.86
CA SER A 232 3.71 2.72 11.08
C SER A 232 2.23 2.42 10.90
N ILE A 233 1.74 2.25 9.66
CA ILE A 233 0.41 1.67 9.42
C ILE A 233 0.49 0.15 9.30
N LYS A 234 1.42 -0.35 8.47
CA LYS A 234 1.78 -1.78 8.40
C LYS A 234 3.25 -1.96 8.02
N LEU A 235 3.87 -2.98 8.63
CA LEU A 235 5.31 -3.23 8.53
C LEU A 235 5.85 -3.47 7.11
N ASN A 236 5.03 -3.93 6.17
CA ASN A 236 5.45 -4.11 4.78
C ASN A 236 5.81 -2.79 4.08
N GLY A 237 5.43 -1.63 4.63
CA GLY A 237 5.92 -0.32 4.17
C GLY A 237 7.44 -0.20 4.22
N PHE A 238 8.09 -0.93 5.14
CA PHE A 238 9.55 -0.91 5.33
C PHE A 238 10.33 -1.32 4.07
N PHE A 239 9.75 -2.21 3.23
CA PHE A 239 10.42 -2.68 2.01
C PHE A 239 10.78 -1.54 1.05
N ILE A 240 10.04 -0.42 1.09
CA ILE A 240 10.31 0.73 0.22
C ILE A 240 11.67 1.38 0.53
N LEU A 241 12.19 1.26 1.77
CA LEU A 241 13.53 1.74 2.10
C LEU A 241 14.63 1.02 1.30
N VAL A 242 14.38 -0.20 0.84
CA VAL A 242 15.36 -1.00 0.10
C VAL A 242 15.34 -0.65 -1.40
N ALA A 243 14.23 -0.14 -1.91
CA ALA A 243 14.04 0.19 -3.32
C ALA A 243 15.15 1.09 -3.93
N PRO A 244 15.55 2.22 -3.33
CA PRO A 244 16.58 3.08 -3.94
C PRO A 244 17.96 2.43 -3.93
N VAL A 245 18.28 1.63 -2.89
CA VAL A 245 19.53 0.86 -2.82
C VAL A 245 19.57 -0.18 -3.93
N PHE A 246 18.47 -0.90 -4.14
CA PHE A 246 18.35 -1.87 -5.24
C PHE A 246 18.59 -1.20 -6.61
N VAL A 247 17.92 -0.07 -6.87
CA VAL A 247 18.06 0.67 -8.13
C VAL A 247 19.51 1.15 -8.32
N TRP A 248 20.10 1.79 -7.32
CA TRP A 248 21.46 2.29 -7.41
C TRP A 248 22.49 1.18 -7.53
N MET A 249 22.35 0.08 -6.78
CA MET A 249 23.27 -1.06 -6.88
C MET A 249 23.29 -1.63 -8.31
N VAL A 250 22.13 -1.81 -8.95
CA VAL A 250 22.07 -2.28 -10.34
C VAL A 250 22.66 -1.26 -11.30
N GLN A 251 22.41 0.04 -11.10
CA GLN A 251 23.06 1.09 -11.90
C GLN A 251 24.59 1.05 -11.78
N GLU A 252 25.13 0.93 -10.57
CA GLU A 252 26.57 0.89 -10.33
C GLU A 252 27.22 -0.34 -10.96
N ILE A 253 26.60 -1.53 -10.83
CA ILE A 253 27.08 -2.76 -11.48
C ILE A 253 27.17 -2.59 -13.00
N LEU A 254 26.20 -1.90 -13.61
CA LEU A 254 26.22 -1.64 -15.05
C LEU A 254 27.20 -0.53 -15.43
N ALA A 255 27.34 0.50 -14.58
CA ALA A 255 28.21 1.65 -14.81
C ALA A 255 29.70 1.32 -14.59
N SER A 256 30.04 0.35 -13.72
CA SER A 256 31.41 -0.08 -13.45
C SER A 256 32.16 -0.61 -14.68
N PHE A 257 31.45 -0.85 -15.78
CA PHE A 257 32.03 -1.21 -17.08
C PHE A 257 32.42 0.01 -17.94
N SER A 258 32.22 1.26 -17.49
CA SER A 258 32.26 2.42 -18.41
C SER A 258 32.73 3.78 -17.86
N GLN A 259 33.01 3.99 -16.57
CA GLN A 259 33.27 5.35 -16.06
C GLN A 259 34.46 5.52 -15.08
N GLU A 260 35.18 6.65 -15.21
CA GLU A 260 36.36 7.06 -14.42
C GLU A 260 36.05 7.88 -13.15
N ASN A 261 34.78 8.20 -12.82
CA ASN A 261 34.44 9.08 -11.67
C ASN A 261 33.30 8.54 -10.76
N ILE A 262 33.38 7.26 -10.41
CA ILE A 262 32.36 6.53 -9.63
C ILE A 262 32.19 7.08 -8.20
N VAL A 263 33.27 7.56 -7.57
CA VAL A 263 33.30 7.86 -6.13
C VAL A 263 32.37 9.04 -5.75
N GLU A 264 32.35 10.13 -6.52
CA GLU A 264 31.56 11.31 -6.15
C GLU A 264 30.04 11.08 -6.28
N ASP A 265 29.62 10.31 -7.29
CA ASP A 265 28.20 9.95 -7.49
C ASP A 265 27.71 9.00 -6.41
N VAL A 266 28.52 7.98 -6.07
CA VAL A 266 28.23 7.06 -4.95
C VAL A 266 28.09 7.82 -3.64
N ILE A 267 28.97 8.78 -3.34
CA ILE A 267 28.87 9.59 -2.11
C ILE A 267 27.54 10.38 -2.07
N LYS A 268 27.06 10.91 -3.22
CA LYS A 268 25.78 11.63 -3.28
C LYS A 268 24.60 10.69 -3.01
N LYS A 269 24.60 9.50 -3.60
CA LYS A 269 23.58 8.46 -3.39
C LYS A 269 23.55 8.02 -1.92
N VAL A 270 24.70 7.78 -1.32
CA VAL A 270 24.83 7.46 0.11
C VAL A 270 24.30 8.59 0.99
N LYS A 271 24.67 9.85 0.72
CA LYS A 271 24.14 11.01 1.48
C LYS A 271 22.63 11.12 1.38
N ALA A 272 22.06 10.96 0.18
CA ALA A 272 20.61 10.98 -0.01
C ALA A 272 19.91 9.84 0.75
N TYR A 273 20.51 8.65 0.74
CA TYR A 273 20.02 7.51 1.51
C TYR A 273 20.02 7.78 3.01
N LEU A 274 21.13 8.30 3.55
CA LEU A 274 21.26 8.62 4.97
C LEU A 274 20.25 9.69 5.41
N ILE A 275 19.95 10.68 4.57
CA ILE A 275 18.90 11.67 4.84
C ILE A 275 17.53 11.01 4.93
N MET A 276 17.19 10.16 3.95
CA MET A 276 15.92 9.42 3.94
C MET A 276 15.82 8.46 5.15
N LEU A 277 16.90 7.75 5.47
CA LEU A 277 16.95 6.81 6.59
C LEU A 277 16.86 7.54 7.94
N GLY A 278 17.53 8.68 8.08
CA GLY A 278 17.46 9.51 9.27
C GLY A 278 16.06 10.07 9.52
N SER A 279 15.40 10.62 8.49
CA SER A 279 14.02 11.10 8.62
C SER A 279 13.03 9.96 8.85
N PHE A 280 13.25 8.80 8.22
CA PHE A 280 12.50 7.58 8.50
C PHE A 280 12.63 7.21 9.98
N ALA A 281 13.84 7.06 10.51
CA ALA A 281 14.07 6.63 11.87
C ALA A 281 13.43 7.57 12.89
N ILE A 282 13.66 8.90 12.76
CA ILE A 282 13.08 9.90 13.66
C ILE A 282 11.54 9.83 13.64
N THR A 283 10.95 9.76 12.45
CA THR A 283 9.49 9.73 12.30
C THR A 283 8.90 8.43 12.82
N PHE A 284 9.50 7.29 12.46
CA PHE A 284 9.03 5.97 12.88
C PHE A 284 9.07 5.83 14.40
N TYR A 285 10.18 6.18 15.04
CA TYR A 285 10.26 6.17 16.50
C TYR A 285 9.26 7.12 17.16
N PHE A 286 9.01 8.31 16.59
CA PHE A 286 7.97 9.20 17.12
C PHE A 286 6.55 8.61 17.03
N LEU A 287 6.30 7.79 16.01
CA LEU A 287 4.99 7.16 15.77
C LEU A 287 4.76 5.89 16.59
N GLU A 288 5.83 5.21 17.04
CA GLU A 288 5.77 3.96 17.81
C GLU A 288 6.24 4.17 19.28
N PRO A 289 5.40 4.73 20.17
CA PRO A 289 5.77 5.02 21.56
C PRO A 289 6.20 3.79 22.38
N GLU A 290 5.72 2.61 22.02
CA GLU A 290 6.13 1.34 22.63
C GLU A 290 7.61 1.01 22.45
N LEU A 291 8.28 1.64 21.47
CA LEU A 291 9.70 1.46 21.22
C LEU A 291 10.57 2.38 22.09
N TRP A 292 10.01 3.39 22.77
CA TRP A 292 10.81 4.44 23.43
C TRP A 292 11.66 3.92 24.60
N GLY A 293 11.10 3.04 25.43
CA GLY A 293 11.81 2.47 26.58
C GLY A 293 12.88 1.44 26.17
N HIS A 294 12.62 0.67 25.12
CA HIS A 294 13.52 -0.37 24.64
C HIS A 294 13.56 -0.45 23.09
N PRO A 295 14.23 0.49 22.41
CA PRO A 295 14.20 0.59 20.95
C PRO A 295 14.58 -0.69 20.21
N ILE A 296 15.72 -1.30 20.58
CA ILE A 296 16.24 -2.51 19.92
C ILE A 296 15.32 -3.71 20.18
N ARG A 297 14.93 -3.93 21.45
CA ARG A 297 14.03 -5.03 21.83
C ARG A 297 12.66 -4.87 21.16
N GLY A 298 12.11 -3.66 21.16
CA GLY A 298 10.83 -3.37 20.54
C GLY A 298 10.84 -3.64 19.04
N LEU A 299 11.88 -3.22 18.32
CA LEU A 299 12.05 -3.56 16.91
C LEU A 299 12.13 -5.08 16.70
N GLN A 300 12.91 -5.80 17.52
CA GLN A 300 13.01 -7.25 17.45
C GLN A 300 11.64 -7.93 17.66
N VAL A 301 10.86 -7.45 18.62
CA VAL A 301 9.52 -7.99 18.91
C VAL A 301 8.56 -7.68 17.75
N LEU A 302 8.51 -6.43 17.28
CA LEU A 302 7.59 -5.97 16.24
C LEU A 302 7.85 -6.69 14.90
N PHE A 303 9.11 -6.70 14.43
CA PHE A 303 9.48 -7.41 13.20
C PHE A 303 9.45 -8.94 13.39
N GLY A 304 9.88 -9.43 14.56
CA GLY A 304 9.87 -10.85 14.89
C GLY A 304 8.47 -11.44 14.91
N ALA A 305 7.49 -10.73 15.48
CA ALA A 305 6.08 -11.14 15.46
C ALA A 305 5.55 -11.30 14.03
N ARG A 306 5.95 -10.41 13.12
CA ARG A 306 5.56 -10.50 11.71
C ARG A 306 6.21 -11.66 10.98
N ILE A 307 7.49 -11.92 11.23
CA ILE A 307 8.21 -13.09 10.69
C ILE A 307 7.57 -14.37 11.22
N ASP A 308 7.31 -14.46 12.51
CA ASP A 308 6.67 -15.62 13.15
C ASP A 308 5.27 -15.85 12.56
N GLN A 309 4.49 -14.78 12.33
CA GLN A 309 3.16 -14.88 11.71
C GLN A 309 3.24 -15.36 10.25
N HIS A 310 4.17 -14.80 9.45
CA HIS A 310 4.36 -15.24 8.08
C HIS A 310 4.82 -16.70 8.02
N HIS A 311 5.72 -17.10 8.91
CA HIS A 311 6.16 -18.48 9.04
C HIS A 311 4.99 -19.41 9.35
N ARG A 312 4.14 -19.07 10.34
CA ARG A 312 2.93 -19.85 10.67
C ARG A 312 1.96 -19.98 9.50
N PHE A 313 1.78 -18.93 8.71
CA PHE A 313 0.96 -19.01 7.50
C PHE A 313 1.62 -19.92 6.46
N SER A 314 2.93 -19.78 6.25
CA SER A 314 3.67 -20.60 5.30
C SER A 314 3.80 -22.08 5.72
N SER A 315 3.72 -22.39 7.01
CA SER A 315 3.85 -23.76 7.53
C SER A 315 2.51 -24.45 7.75
N SER A 316 1.39 -23.73 7.64
CA SER A 316 0.07 -24.26 7.92
C SER A 316 -0.55 -24.86 6.66
N LEU A 317 -1.07 -26.09 6.79
CA LEU A 317 -1.83 -26.78 5.74
C LEU A 317 -3.13 -26.03 5.35
N ALA A 318 -3.55 -25.05 6.15
CA ALA A 318 -4.74 -24.25 5.88
C ALA A 318 -4.52 -23.16 4.82
N PHE A 319 -3.26 -22.86 4.46
CA PHE A 319 -2.92 -21.85 3.45
C PHE A 319 -2.26 -22.50 2.24
N LYS A 320 -2.51 -21.93 1.06
CA LYS A 320 -1.81 -22.34 -0.16
C LYS A 320 -0.42 -21.71 -0.14
N ASN A 321 0.61 -22.54 -0.20
CA ASN A 321 1.98 -22.10 -0.33
C ASN A 321 2.40 -22.26 -1.77
N TYR A 322 2.51 -21.12 -2.44
CA TYR A 322 2.92 -21.06 -3.82
C TYR A 322 4.44 -20.94 -3.93
N ASP A 323 5.03 -21.65 -4.89
CA ASP A 323 6.41 -21.35 -5.29
C ASP A 323 6.50 -19.97 -5.98
N PHE A 324 7.71 -19.55 -6.37
CA PHE A 324 7.90 -18.23 -7.00
C PHE A 324 7.07 -18.04 -8.28
N PHE A 325 7.03 -19.04 -9.16
CA PHE A 325 6.33 -18.94 -10.44
C PHE A 325 4.82 -19.06 -10.27
N GLU A 326 4.36 -19.94 -9.38
CA GLU A 326 2.98 -20.05 -8.98
C GLU A 326 2.47 -18.76 -8.35
N THR A 327 3.29 -18.10 -7.52
CA THR A 327 2.95 -16.81 -6.94
C THR A 327 2.88 -15.72 -8.00
N LEU A 328 3.83 -15.69 -8.94
CA LEU A 328 3.78 -14.74 -10.06
C LEU A 328 2.51 -14.93 -10.89
N TRP A 329 2.15 -16.18 -11.19
CA TRP A 329 0.90 -16.50 -11.87
C TRP A 329 -0.32 -16.11 -11.04
N PHE A 330 -0.32 -16.36 -9.73
CA PHE A 330 -1.35 -15.92 -8.81
C PHE A 330 -1.54 -14.40 -8.89
N LEU A 331 -0.46 -13.60 -8.85
CA LEU A 331 -0.54 -12.14 -8.94
C LEU A 331 -1.15 -11.67 -10.26
N ILE A 332 -0.80 -12.30 -11.38
CA ILE A 332 -1.41 -12.01 -12.69
C ILE A 332 -2.89 -12.42 -12.69
N ALA A 333 -3.21 -13.61 -12.19
CA ALA A 333 -4.57 -14.13 -12.11
C ALA A 333 -5.47 -13.24 -11.26
N GLN A 334 -4.95 -12.65 -10.17
CA GLN A 334 -5.66 -11.68 -9.36
C GLN A 334 -6.03 -10.43 -10.16
N PHE A 335 -5.11 -9.89 -10.97
CA PHE A 335 -5.42 -8.76 -11.86
C PHE A 335 -6.50 -9.11 -12.90
N LEU A 336 -6.42 -10.32 -13.47
CA LEU A 336 -7.37 -10.78 -14.48
C LEU A 336 -8.79 -11.04 -13.94
N LYS A 337 -9.02 -10.98 -12.61
CA LYS A 337 -10.36 -11.03 -12.01
C LYS A 337 -11.23 -9.83 -12.36
N ILE A 338 -10.66 -8.77 -12.97
CA ILE A 338 -11.44 -7.61 -13.44
C ILE A 338 -12.53 -7.97 -14.46
N SER A 339 -12.47 -9.15 -15.10
CA SER A 339 -13.51 -9.64 -15.99
C SER A 339 -13.66 -11.15 -15.87
N ASP A 340 -14.86 -11.68 -16.00
CA ASP A 340 -15.10 -13.13 -16.07
C ASP A 340 -14.95 -13.69 -17.49
N PHE A 341 -14.95 -12.82 -18.51
CA PHE A 341 -14.88 -13.25 -19.91
C PHE A 341 -13.45 -13.59 -20.32
N TRP A 342 -13.22 -14.84 -20.76
CA TRP A 342 -11.90 -15.33 -21.17
C TRP A 342 -11.25 -14.49 -22.28
N ILE A 343 -12.06 -14.00 -23.24
CA ILE A 343 -11.57 -13.17 -24.34
C ILE A 343 -11.03 -11.82 -23.84
N VAL A 344 -11.67 -11.24 -22.82
CA VAL A 344 -11.21 -10.00 -22.18
C VAL A 344 -9.92 -10.27 -21.42
N LYS A 345 -9.81 -11.41 -20.71
CA LYS A 345 -8.58 -11.80 -20.01
C LYS A 345 -7.39 -11.95 -20.98
N LEU A 346 -7.60 -12.56 -22.15
CA LEU A 346 -6.56 -12.67 -23.18
C LEU A 346 -6.15 -11.30 -23.73
N LEU A 347 -7.11 -10.40 -23.96
CA LEU A 347 -6.82 -9.02 -24.37
C LEU A 347 -6.00 -8.27 -23.31
N LEU A 348 -6.40 -8.37 -22.04
CA LEU A 348 -5.66 -7.77 -20.92
C LEU A 348 -4.24 -8.31 -20.82
N ALA A 349 -4.06 -9.64 -20.90
CA ALA A 349 -2.74 -10.25 -20.90
C ALA A 349 -1.88 -9.76 -22.08
N SER A 350 -2.47 -9.65 -23.27
CA SER A 350 -1.79 -9.11 -24.46
C SER A 350 -1.37 -7.64 -24.25
N PHE A 351 -2.23 -6.82 -23.65
CA PHE A 351 -1.89 -5.44 -23.31
C PHE A 351 -0.81 -5.33 -22.23
N ILE A 352 -0.77 -6.24 -21.24
CA ILE A 352 0.35 -6.29 -20.29
C ILE A 352 1.65 -6.55 -21.04
N ILE A 353 1.69 -7.52 -21.95
CA ILE A 353 2.87 -7.85 -22.76
C ILE A 353 3.33 -6.63 -23.58
N ILE A 354 2.42 -5.99 -24.33
CA ILE A 354 2.74 -4.78 -25.11
C ILE A 354 3.23 -3.64 -24.19
N GLY A 355 2.64 -3.50 -23.00
CA GLY A 355 3.07 -2.52 -22.00
C GLY A 355 4.49 -2.77 -21.49
N VAL A 356 4.83 -4.04 -21.22
CA VAL A 356 6.19 -4.46 -20.84
C VAL A 356 7.16 -4.20 -21.98
N GLU A 357 6.85 -4.63 -23.21
CA GLU A 357 7.66 -4.37 -24.40
C GLU A 357 7.91 -2.87 -24.58
N LYS A 358 6.91 -2.03 -24.32
CA LYS A 358 7.06 -0.57 -24.41
C LYS A 358 8.07 -0.01 -23.41
N ILE A 359 8.12 -0.56 -22.20
CA ILE A 359 9.11 -0.18 -21.19
C ILE A 359 10.49 -0.68 -21.61
N VAL A 360 10.58 -1.95 -22.01
CA VAL A 360 11.83 -2.60 -22.44
C VAL A 360 12.46 -1.85 -23.63
N GLY A 361 11.66 -1.49 -24.63
CA GLY A 361 12.11 -0.70 -25.78
C GLY A 361 12.57 0.72 -25.44
N ARG A 362 12.44 1.16 -24.18
CA ARG A 362 12.87 2.48 -23.70
C ARG A 362 13.94 2.42 -22.61
N LEU A 363 14.52 1.25 -22.33
CA LEU A 363 15.54 1.11 -21.29
C LEU A 363 16.82 1.92 -21.55
N SER A 364 17.06 2.38 -22.78
CA SER A 364 18.13 3.33 -23.09
C SER A 364 17.91 4.72 -22.48
N ASP A 365 16.66 5.07 -22.13
CA ASP A 365 16.33 6.27 -21.39
C ASP A 365 16.43 5.98 -19.89
N GLN A 366 17.37 6.67 -19.21
CA GLN A 366 17.66 6.48 -17.78
C GLN A 366 16.40 6.53 -16.91
N TYR A 367 15.42 7.35 -17.30
CA TYR A 367 14.17 7.46 -16.56
C TYR A 367 13.34 6.17 -16.62
N TRP A 368 13.22 5.56 -17.80
CA TRP A 368 12.48 4.31 -17.99
C TRP A 368 13.23 3.12 -17.40
N PHE A 369 14.56 3.15 -17.44
CA PHE A 369 15.41 2.17 -16.77
C PHE A 369 15.19 2.16 -15.25
N ASN A 370 15.18 3.34 -14.62
CA ASN A 370 14.95 3.43 -13.17
C ASN A 370 13.52 3.01 -12.80
N LEU A 371 12.54 3.39 -13.62
CA LEU A 371 11.16 2.97 -13.44
C LEU A 371 11.01 1.46 -13.57
N SER A 372 11.67 0.81 -14.54
CA SER A 372 11.62 -0.64 -14.68
C SER A 372 12.22 -1.35 -13.48
N LEU A 373 13.36 -0.86 -12.96
CA LEU A 373 13.98 -1.44 -11.75
C LEU A 373 13.08 -1.30 -10.52
N LEU A 374 12.41 -0.17 -10.35
CA LEU A 374 11.41 0.01 -9.28
C LEU A 374 10.23 -0.97 -9.44
N ILE A 375 9.70 -1.13 -10.65
CA ILE A 375 8.62 -2.09 -10.93
C ILE A 375 9.09 -3.51 -10.60
N THR A 376 10.29 -3.90 -11.06
CA THR A 376 10.87 -5.22 -10.77
C THR A 376 11.03 -5.45 -9.27
N PHE A 377 11.58 -4.48 -8.54
CA PHE A 377 11.71 -4.55 -7.09
C PHE A 377 10.37 -4.76 -6.40
N MET A 378 9.33 -4.01 -6.81
CA MET A 378 7.99 -4.12 -6.24
C MET A 378 7.34 -5.47 -6.55
N VAL A 379 7.51 -6.00 -7.77
CA VAL A 379 7.01 -7.34 -8.12
C VAL A 379 7.69 -8.41 -7.27
N ILE A 380 9.02 -8.39 -7.17
CA ILE A 380 9.78 -9.37 -6.37
C ILE A 380 9.36 -9.29 -4.90
N SER A 381 9.31 -8.08 -4.34
CA SER A 381 8.91 -7.88 -2.94
C SER A 381 7.48 -8.38 -2.69
N ASN A 382 6.57 -8.14 -3.63
CA ASN A 382 5.20 -8.61 -3.50
C ASN A 382 5.07 -10.13 -3.65
N THR A 383 5.87 -10.75 -4.50
CA THR A 383 5.93 -12.22 -4.63
C THR A 383 6.34 -12.88 -3.32
N PHE A 384 7.36 -12.36 -2.62
CA PHE A 384 7.74 -12.89 -1.31
C PHE A 384 6.61 -12.77 -0.27
N TYR A 385 5.80 -11.73 -0.37
CA TYR A 385 4.73 -11.47 0.59
C TYR A 385 3.44 -12.24 0.29
N ALA A 386 3.13 -12.45 -1.00
CA ALA A 386 1.89 -13.04 -1.49
C ALA A 386 1.92 -14.58 -1.62
N ASN A 387 3.06 -15.22 -1.38
CA ASN A 387 3.25 -16.68 -1.49
C ASN A 387 2.28 -17.52 -0.62
N VAL A 388 1.68 -16.93 0.41
CA VAL A 388 0.65 -17.53 1.28
C VAL A 388 -0.78 -17.44 0.72
N GLY A 389 -0.94 -16.93 -0.51
CA GLY A 389 -2.19 -17.03 -1.29
C GLY A 389 -3.35 -16.11 -0.87
N PHE A 390 -3.09 -15.09 -0.05
CA PHE A 390 -4.11 -14.10 0.30
C PHE A 390 -4.34 -13.10 -0.84
N ASP A 391 -5.58 -13.02 -1.35
CA ASP A 391 -5.97 -12.08 -2.42
C ASP A 391 -5.57 -10.62 -2.11
N ARG A 392 -5.70 -10.19 -0.85
CA ARG A 392 -5.32 -8.85 -0.39
C ARG A 392 -3.82 -8.53 -0.51
N TYR A 393 -2.96 -9.55 -0.63
CA TYR A 393 -1.53 -9.34 -0.83
C TYR A 393 -1.18 -9.12 -2.31
N ALA A 394 -2.13 -9.26 -3.24
CA ALA A 394 -1.93 -8.90 -4.63
C ALA A 394 -2.14 -7.40 -4.93
N GLU A 395 -2.47 -6.58 -3.91
CA GLU A 395 -2.77 -5.16 -4.04
C GLU A 395 -1.74 -4.41 -4.91
N TRP A 396 -0.44 -4.54 -4.60
CA TRP A 396 0.64 -3.89 -5.37
C TRP A 396 0.69 -4.32 -6.83
N SER A 397 0.53 -5.62 -7.08
CA SER A 397 0.57 -6.18 -8.41
C SER A 397 -0.59 -5.67 -9.25
N ILE A 398 -1.77 -5.48 -8.66
CA ILE A 398 -2.93 -4.89 -9.36
C ILE A 398 -2.61 -3.46 -9.84
N TYR A 399 -1.91 -2.65 -9.04
CA TYR A 399 -1.46 -1.32 -9.46
C TYR A 399 -0.46 -1.38 -10.62
N ILE A 400 0.52 -2.26 -10.53
CA ILE A 400 1.54 -2.44 -11.57
C ILE A 400 0.90 -2.93 -12.87
N PHE A 401 0.05 -3.96 -12.83
CA PHE A 401 -0.60 -4.50 -14.01
C PHE A 401 -1.62 -3.53 -14.61
N SER A 402 -2.31 -2.72 -13.79
CA SER A 402 -3.17 -1.64 -14.31
C SER A 402 -2.37 -0.61 -15.11
N PHE A 403 -1.21 -0.21 -14.61
CA PHE A 403 -0.29 0.69 -15.31
C PHE A 403 0.24 0.08 -16.63
N LEU A 404 0.72 -1.16 -16.59
CA LEU A 404 1.24 -1.87 -17.77
C LEU A 404 0.16 -2.07 -18.84
N THR A 405 -1.03 -2.49 -18.43
CA THR A 405 -2.18 -2.66 -19.33
C THR A 405 -2.56 -1.34 -19.98
N ALA A 406 -2.62 -0.24 -19.22
CA ALA A 406 -2.93 1.08 -19.75
C ALA A 406 -1.89 1.56 -20.77
N LEU A 407 -0.60 1.29 -20.53
CA LEU A 407 0.46 1.55 -21.51
C LEU A 407 0.27 0.72 -22.79
N GLY A 408 -0.03 -0.57 -22.65
CA GLY A 408 -0.27 -1.47 -23.77
C GLY A 408 -1.44 -1.03 -24.65
N VAL A 409 -2.56 -0.65 -24.04
CA VAL A 409 -3.74 -0.13 -24.76
C VAL A 409 -3.37 1.13 -25.56
N VAL A 410 -2.67 2.08 -24.94
CA VAL A 410 -2.25 3.32 -25.60
C VAL A 410 -1.36 3.03 -26.81
N GLU A 411 -0.43 2.08 -26.69
CA GLU A 411 0.47 1.74 -27.78
C GLU A 411 -0.25 0.98 -28.90
N PHE A 412 -1.12 0.03 -28.55
CA PHE A 412 -1.95 -0.69 -29.51
C PHE A 412 -2.82 0.25 -30.35
N LEU A 413 -3.47 1.24 -29.72
CA LEU A 413 -4.28 2.24 -30.42
C LEU A 413 -3.45 3.09 -31.39
N LYS A 414 -2.20 3.43 -31.05
CA LYS A 414 -1.31 4.13 -31.98
C LYS A 414 -0.97 3.27 -33.19
N ILE A 415 -0.71 1.98 -32.99
CA ILE A 415 -0.40 1.04 -34.08
C ILE A 415 -1.60 0.92 -35.03
N ILE A 416 -2.82 0.79 -34.49
CA ILE A 416 -4.04 0.76 -35.30
C ILE A 416 -4.19 2.06 -36.09
N HIS A 417 -4.09 3.21 -35.42
CA HIS A 417 -4.25 4.52 -36.07
C HIS A 417 -3.25 4.74 -37.21
N GLN A 418 -2.00 4.30 -37.03
CA GLN A 418 -0.98 4.37 -38.07
C GLN A 418 -1.28 3.46 -39.26
N LYS A 419 -1.81 2.25 -39.01
CA LYS A 419 -2.22 1.33 -40.08
C LYS A 419 -3.42 1.87 -40.86
N ILE A 420 -4.44 2.40 -40.18
CA ILE A 420 -5.62 2.99 -40.82
C ILE A 420 -5.23 4.17 -41.71
N ARG A 421 -4.28 5.03 -41.29
CA ARG A 421 -3.81 6.14 -42.12
C ARG A 421 -3.02 5.75 -43.38
N ARG A 422 -2.56 4.50 -43.46
CA ARG A 422 -1.81 3.98 -44.61
C ARG A 422 -2.71 3.24 -45.62
N LEU A 423 -3.93 2.91 -45.22
CA LEU A 423 -5.00 2.42 -46.09
C LEU A 423 -5.76 3.63 -46.66
#